data_AF-A0A419SQS5-F1
#
_entry.id   AF-A0A419SQS5-F1
#
_cell.length_a   1.000
_cell.length_b   1.000
_cell.length_c   1.000
_cell.angle_alpha   90.00
_cell.angle_beta   90.00
_cell.angle_gamma   90.00
#
_symmetry.space_group_name_H-M   'P 1'
#
loop_
_entity.id
_entity.type
_entity.pdbx_description
1 polymer ?
#
loop_
_entity_poly.entity_id
_entity_poly.type
_entity_poly.pdbx_seq_one_letter_code
_entity_poly.pdbx_strand_id
1 'polypeptide(L)'
;MSFLNRVRGTFDAATRKSQDVIEINKLNHQIKKLEDEADGLYLSIGQKVYRDPSMLKQETKNHVDVQVHALERLHRQIHEAKRKALILKDLVECNACHKIVAVDIAFCPDCGNHIADLVKQTMKFLALEEQHKQSE
;
A
#
# COMPACT_ATOMS: atom_id res chain seq x y z
N MET A 1 -10.06 -18.37 1.88
CA MET A 1 -9.79 -18.90 3.24
C MET A 1 -8.38 -18.54 3.71
N SER A 2 -7.96 -17.26 3.81
CA SER A 2 -6.50 -16.95 3.87
C SER A 2 -5.94 -16.00 4.95
N PHE A 3 -6.67 -15.55 5.96
CA PHE A 3 -6.03 -14.79 7.05
C PHE A 3 -6.67 -15.01 8.43
N LEU A 4 -7.98 -15.30 8.48
CA LEU A 4 -8.67 -15.60 9.75
C LEU A 4 -8.11 -16.84 10.46
N ASN A 5 -7.57 -17.81 9.73
CA ASN A 5 -6.87 -18.97 10.30
C ASN A 5 -5.46 -18.63 10.86
N ARG A 6 -4.93 -17.43 10.58
CA ARG A 6 -3.63 -16.93 11.09
C ARG A 6 -3.68 -16.64 12.60
N VAL A 7 -4.88 -16.38 13.16
CA VAL A 7 -5.11 -15.95 14.55
C VAL A 7 -5.46 -17.10 15.52
N ARG A 8 -5.93 -18.25 15.03
CA ARG A 8 -6.28 -19.41 15.88
C ARG A 8 -5.49 -20.66 15.48
N GLY A 9 -4.56 -21.07 16.34
CA GLY A 9 -4.15 -22.48 16.43
C GLY A 9 -2.77 -22.80 15.84
N THR A 10 -2.00 -23.52 16.67
CA THR A 10 -0.68 -24.11 16.46
C THR A 10 -0.60 -24.99 15.21
N PHE A 11 0.12 -24.54 14.18
CA PHE A 11 0.59 -25.36 13.05
C PHE A 11 1.89 -24.76 12.49
N ASP A 12 2.83 -25.63 12.12
CA ASP A 12 4.28 -25.43 11.97
C ASP A 12 4.75 -24.10 11.36
N ALA A 13 5.67 -23.42 12.07
CA ALA A 13 6.25 -22.14 11.66
C ALA A 13 6.96 -22.18 10.29
N ALA A 14 7.45 -23.35 9.85
CA ALA A 14 8.10 -23.54 8.56
C ALA A 14 7.14 -23.42 7.36
N THR A 15 5.92 -23.96 7.49
CA THR A 15 4.89 -23.91 6.44
C THR A 15 4.27 -22.51 6.32
N ARG A 16 4.24 -21.75 7.43
CA ARG A 16 3.76 -20.35 7.42
C ARG A 16 4.69 -19.42 6.62
N LYS A 17 6.00 -19.53 6.84
CA LYS A 17 6.99 -18.70 6.12
C LYS A 17 6.97 -18.92 4.61
N SER A 18 6.72 -20.13 4.12
CA SER A 18 6.67 -20.40 2.67
C SER A 18 5.42 -19.81 2.01
N GLN A 19 4.28 -19.80 2.69
CA GLN A 19 3.04 -19.16 2.21
C GLN A 19 3.17 -17.64 2.17
N ASP A 20 3.77 -17.02 3.21
CA ASP A 20 4.02 -15.57 3.26
C ASP A 20 4.89 -15.12 2.08
N VAL A 21 5.91 -15.89 1.69
CA VAL A 21 6.78 -15.56 0.53
C VAL A 21 5.99 -15.51 -0.77
N ILE A 22 5.07 -16.45 -1.01
CA ILE A 22 4.24 -16.47 -2.22
C ILE A 22 3.32 -15.24 -2.24
N GLU A 23 2.70 -14.91 -1.11
CA GLU A 23 1.82 -13.76 -0.99
C GLU A 23 2.55 -12.43 -1.16
N ILE A 24 3.74 -12.30 -0.55
CA ILE A 24 4.64 -11.15 -0.76
C ILE A 24 4.99 -11.01 -2.25
N ASN A 25 5.32 -12.09 -2.94
CA ASN A 25 5.63 -12.03 -4.37
C ASN A 25 4.43 -11.59 -5.22
N LYS A 26 3.22 -12.06 -4.90
CA LYS A 26 1.98 -11.59 -5.55
C LYS A 26 1.75 -10.10 -5.32
N LEU A 27 1.92 -9.64 -4.08
CA LEU A 27 1.79 -8.22 -3.73
C LEU A 27 2.84 -7.36 -4.45
N ASN A 28 4.10 -7.81 -4.50
CA ASN A 28 5.16 -7.11 -5.23
C ASN A 28 4.87 -7.02 -6.74
N HIS A 29 4.35 -8.09 -7.34
CA HIS A 29 3.93 -8.06 -8.73
C HIS A 29 2.76 -7.10 -8.97
N GLN A 30 1.79 -7.06 -8.05
CA GLN A 30 0.69 -6.11 -8.10
C GLN A 30 1.18 -4.66 -7.96
N ILE A 31 2.09 -4.40 -7.00
CA ILE A 31 2.73 -3.09 -6.82
C ILE A 31 3.39 -2.66 -8.13
N LYS A 32 4.19 -3.53 -8.75
CA LYS A 32 4.90 -3.20 -9.98
C LYS A 32 3.94 -2.81 -11.11
N LYS A 33 2.86 -3.56 -11.29
CA LYS A 33 1.82 -3.22 -12.30
C LYS A 33 1.16 -1.87 -12.04
N LEU A 34 0.82 -1.58 -10.78
CA LEU A 34 0.19 -0.31 -10.41
C LEU A 34 1.17 0.87 -10.59
N GLU A 35 2.45 0.68 -10.27
CA GLU A 35 3.50 1.65 -10.52
C GLU A 35 3.68 1.91 -12.02
N ASP A 36 3.71 0.86 -12.84
CA ASP A 36 3.79 1.00 -14.30
C ASP A 36 2.56 1.74 -14.89
N GLU A 37 1.35 1.51 -14.34
CA GLU A 37 0.14 2.24 -14.72
C GLU A 37 0.20 3.72 -14.32
N ALA A 38 0.71 4.01 -13.13
CA ALA A 38 0.91 5.38 -12.65
C ALA A 38 1.93 6.12 -13.52
N ASP A 39 3.05 5.48 -13.87
CA ASP A 39 4.06 6.02 -14.79
C ASP A 39 3.46 6.37 -16.16
N GLY A 40 2.56 5.52 -16.67
CA GLY A 40 1.79 5.80 -17.89
C GLY A 40 0.91 7.04 -17.78
N LEU A 41 0.21 7.23 -16.65
CA LEU A 41 -0.59 8.41 -16.39
C LEU A 41 0.26 9.67 -16.26
N TYR A 42 1.38 9.61 -15.55
CA TYR A 42 2.32 10.72 -15.43
C TYR A 42 2.81 11.19 -16.81
N LEU A 43 3.22 10.25 -17.66
CA LEU A 43 3.65 10.55 -19.02
C LEU A 43 2.52 11.18 -19.84
N SER A 44 1.30 10.63 -19.77
CA SER A 44 0.14 11.14 -20.49
C SER A 44 -0.22 12.57 -20.06
N ILE A 45 -0.24 12.85 -18.75
CA ILE A 45 -0.50 14.19 -18.20
C ILE A 45 0.58 15.15 -18.69
N GLY A 46 1.86 14.79 -18.55
CA GLY A 46 2.98 15.62 -18.99
C GLY A 46 2.92 15.95 -20.48
N GLN A 47 2.58 14.97 -21.33
CA GLN A 47 2.40 15.18 -22.77
C GLN A 47 1.25 16.14 -23.08
N LYS A 48 0.10 16.01 -22.38
CA LYS A 48 -1.05 16.91 -22.57
C LYS A 48 -0.69 18.35 -22.20
N VAL A 49 -0.06 18.53 -21.03
CA VAL A 49 0.35 19.86 -20.55
C VAL A 49 1.40 20.47 -21.47
N TYR A 50 2.37 19.69 -21.95
CA TYR A 50 3.41 20.19 -22.86
C TYR A 50 2.87 20.59 -24.24
N ARG A 51 1.96 19.79 -24.81
CA ARG A 51 1.42 20.01 -26.16
C ARG A 51 0.41 21.14 -26.24
N ASP A 52 -0.25 21.46 -25.14
CA ASP A 52 -1.24 22.53 -25.08
C ASP A 52 -0.82 23.60 -24.07
N PRO A 53 -0.11 24.66 -24.53
CA PRO A 53 0.31 25.77 -23.68
C PRO A 53 -0.84 26.49 -22.98
N SER A 54 -2.08 26.34 -23.47
CA SER A 54 -3.25 26.92 -22.80
C SER A 54 -3.51 26.28 -21.44
N MET A 55 -3.05 25.05 -21.20
CA MET A 55 -3.16 24.32 -19.92
C MET A 55 -2.35 24.95 -18.78
N LEU A 56 -1.38 25.82 -19.10
CA LEU A 56 -0.65 26.60 -18.09
C LEU A 56 -1.48 27.77 -17.55
N LYS A 57 -2.61 28.09 -18.18
CA LYS A 57 -3.54 29.11 -17.70
C LYS A 57 -4.45 28.53 -16.63
N GLN A 58 -4.83 29.36 -15.68
CA GLN A 58 -5.60 28.95 -14.51
C GLN A 58 -7.01 28.44 -14.86
N GLU A 59 -7.54 28.85 -16.01
CA GLU A 59 -8.89 28.56 -16.52
C GLU A 59 -9.06 27.12 -17.09
N THR A 60 -7.97 26.45 -17.42
CA THR A 60 -7.92 25.10 -18.05
C THR A 60 -7.38 24.03 -17.09
N LYS A 61 -7.20 24.36 -15.80
CA LYS A 61 -6.58 23.50 -14.80
C LYS A 61 -7.28 22.13 -14.62
N ASN A 62 -8.58 22.07 -14.91
CA ASN A 62 -9.40 20.88 -14.69
C ASN A 62 -9.26 19.79 -15.78
N HIS A 63 -8.51 20.05 -16.86
CA HIS A 63 -8.46 19.15 -18.02
C HIS A 63 -7.78 17.80 -17.75
N VAL A 64 -7.05 17.68 -16.64
CA VAL A 64 -6.37 16.44 -16.21
C VAL A 64 -6.95 15.86 -14.92
N ASP A 65 -8.02 16.43 -14.36
CA ASP A 65 -8.56 16.03 -13.05
C ASP A 65 -8.90 14.55 -12.97
N VAL A 66 -9.48 13.99 -14.04
CA VAL A 66 -9.79 12.55 -14.12
C VAL A 66 -8.52 11.70 -13.99
N GLN A 67 -7.42 12.12 -14.62
CA GLN A 67 -6.14 11.39 -14.55
C GLN A 67 -5.48 11.58 -13.18
N VAL A 68 -5.63 12.75 -12.57
CA VAL A 68 -5.14 13.03 -11.21
C VAL A 68 -5.88 12.15 -10.20
N HIS A 69 -7.21 12.08 -10.27
CA HIS A 69 -7.99 11.19 -9.40
C HIS A 69 -7.67 9.71 -9.62
N ALA A 70 -7.40 9.31 -10.87
CA ALA A 70 -6.92 7.96 -11.16
C ALA A 70 -5.54 7.69 -10.50
N LEU A 71 -4.60 8.64 -10.59
CA LEU A 71 -3.30 8.57 -9.90
C LEU A 71 -3.45 8.46 -8.38
N GLU A 72 -4.33 9.26 -7.76
CA GLU A 72 -4.61 9.17 -6.33
C GLU A 72 -5.11 7.78 -5.93
N ARG A 73 -5.97 7.17 -6.75
CA ARG A 73 -6.45 5.81 -6.54
C ARG A 73 -5.31 4.79 -6.65
N LEU A 74 -4.46 4.89 -7.67
CA LEU A 74 -3.31 4.00 -7.84
C LEU A 74 -2.35 4.11 -6.66
N HIS A 75 -2.01 5.32 -6.21
CA HIS A 75 -1.14 5.51 -5.04
C HIS A 75 -1.73 4.91 -3.78
N ARG A 76 -3.04 5.06 -3.52
CA ARG A 76 -3.70 4.41 -2.38
C ARG A 76 -3.51 2.89 -2.44
N GLN A 77 -3.75 2.27 -3.59
CA GLN A 77 -3.60 0.83 -3.79
C GLN A 77 -2.13 0.37 -3.63
N ILE A 78 -1.17 1.14 -4.13
CA ILE A 78 0.27 0.89 -3.96
C ILE A 78 0.63 0.92 -2.47
N HIS A 79 0.22 1.95 -1.73
CA HIS A 79 0.51 2.08 -0.31
C HIS A 79 -0.14 0.97 0.53
N GLU A 80 -1.35 0.55 0.17
CA GLU A 80 -2.03 -0.57 0.81
C GLU A 80 -1.29 -1.89 0.58
N ALA A 81 -0.93 -2.20 -0.66
CA ALA A 81 -0.19 -3.40 -1.02
C ALA A 81 1.21 -3.44 -0.37
N LYS A 82 1.91 -2.30 -0.32
CA LYS A 82 3.21 -2.16 0.37
C LYS A 82 3.06 -2.42 1.88
N ARG A 83 2.03 -1.87 2.52
CA ARG A 83 1.75 -2.12 3.95
C ARG A 83 1.46 -3.59 4.22
N LYS A 84 0.65 -4.25 3.40
CA LYS A 84 0.40 -5.70 3.46
C LYS A 84 1.71 -6.48 3.40
N ALA A 85 2.55 -6.18 2.40
CA ALA A 85 3.82 -6.86 2.20
C ALA A 85 4.80 -6.66 3.38
N LEU A 86 4.80 -5.49 4.03
CA LEU A 86 5.60 -5.24 5.23
C LEU A 86 5.10 -6.04 6.42
N ILE A 87 3.79 -6.06 6.68
CA ILE A 87 3.21 -6.83 7.80
C ILE A 87 3.49 -8.33 7.66
N LEU A 88 3.44 -8.88 6.43
CA LEU A 88 3.82 -10.27 6.18
C LEU A 88 5.30 -10.58 6.46
N LYS A 89 6.15 -9.54 6.53
CA LYS A 89 7.57 -9.63 6.90
C LYS A 89 7.82 -9.29 8.38
N ASP A 90 6.77 -9.14 9.18
CA ASP A 90 6.84 -8.65 10.56
C ASP A 90 7.47 -7.24 10.67
N LEU A 91 7.23 -6.41 9.65
CA LEU A 91 7.69 -5.02 9.55
C LEU A 91 6.52 -4.05 9.39
N VAL A 92 6.75 -2.78 9.72
CA VAL A 92 5.81 -1.69 9.51
C VAL A 92 6.56 -0.39 9.20
N GLU A 93 5.99 0.47 8.36
CA GLU A 93 6.52 1.80 8.10
C GLU A 93 5.98 2.79 9.13
N CYS A 94 6.86 3.52 9.82
CA CYS A 94 6.46 4.55 10.76
C CYS A 94 5.71 5.69 10.06
N ASN A 95 4.49 6.02 10.50
CA ASN A 95 3.69 7.09 9.91
C ASN A 95 4.23 8.52 10.18
N ALA A 96 5.19 8.68 11.10
CA ALA A 96 5.78 9.96 11.45
C ALA A 96 7.09 10.25 10.70
N CYS A 97 7.95 9.24 10.54
CA CYS A 97 9.28 9.42 9.93
C CYS A 97 9.55 8.52 8.71
N HIS A 98 8.59 7.70 8.29
CA HIS A 98 8.65 6.81 7.14
C HIS A 98 9.75 5.72 7.17
N LYS A 99 10.39 5.52 8.33
CA LYS A 99 11.35 4.41 8.51
C LYS A 99 10.63 3.10 8.74
N ILE A 100 11.18 2.04 8.16
CA ILE A 100 10.69 0.67 8.34
C ILE A 100 11.26 0.12 9.65
N VAL A 101 10.39 -0.38 10.50
CA VAL A 101 10.72 -0.91 11.82
C VAL A 101 9.98 -2.24 12.06
N ALA A 102 10.42 -3.03 13.04
CA ALA A 102 9.74 -4.27 13.41
C ALA A 102 8.38 -4.00 14.06
N VAL A 103 7.43 -4.92 13.92
CA VAL A 103 6.06 -4.77 14.46
C VAL A 103 5.95 -4.98 15.97
N ASP A 104 6.99 -5.54 16.60
CA ASP A 104 7.04 -5.91 18.02
C ASP A 104 7.56 -4.80 18.93
N ILE A 105 8.05 -3.70 18.37
CA ILE A 105 8.55 -2.56 19.15
C ILE A 105 7.42 -1.61 19.56
N ALA A 106 7.53 -1.03 20.75
CA ALA A 106 6.53 -0.07 21.24
C ALA A 106 6.70 1.32 20.61
N PHE A 107 7.94 1.77 20.42
CA PHE A 107 8.28 3.10 19.93
C PHE A 107 9.30 3.05 18.80
N CYS A 108 9.18 3.96 17.83
CA CYS A 108 10.13 4.11 16.75
C CYS A 108 11.50 4.57 17.30
N PRO A 109 12.61 3.86 17.02
CA PRO A 109 13.93 4.23 17.52
C PRO A 109 14.43 5.56 16.96
N ASP A 110 13.88 6.01 15.83
CA ASP A 110 14.35 7.21 15.14
C ASP A 110 13.57 8.48 15.48
N CYS A 111 12.28 8.37 15.81
CA CYS A 111 11.43 9.54 16.05
C CYS A 111 10.56 9.45 17.31
N GLY A 112 10.60 8.33 18.04
CA GLY A 112 9.82 8.15 19.28
C GLY A 112 8.32 7.95 19.07
N ASN A 113 7.82 7.86 17.83
CA ASN A 113 6.41 7.63 17.57
C ASN A 113 5.94 6.24 18.05
N HIS A 114 4.69 6.13 18.52
CA HIS A 114 4.15 4.89 19.09
C HIS A 114 3.77 3.88 17.99
N ILE A 115 4.59 2.84 17.83
CA ILE A 115 4.46 1.83 16.76
C ILE A 115 3.41 0.78 17.09
N ALA A 116 3.27 0.39 18.36
CA ALA A 116 2.32 -0.64 18.76
C ALA A 116 0.87 -0.30 18.36
N ASP A 117 0.47 0.97 18.46
CA ASP A 117 -0.87 1.40 18.04
C ASP A 117 -1.01 1.48 16.52
N LEU A 118 0.05 1.88 15.81
CA LEU A 118 0.09 1.87 14.35
C LEU A 118 -0.10 0.45 13.80
N VAL A 119 0.56 -0.54 14.41
CA VAL A 119 0.42 -1.96 14.04
C VAL A 119 -1.01 -2.43 14.27
N LYS A 120 -1.62 -2.13 15.42
CA LYS A 120 -3.03 -2.49 15.71
C LYS A 120 -4.00 -1.89 14.68
N GLN A 121 -3.82 -0.62 14.34
CA GLN A 121 -4.65 0.06 13.34
C GLN A 121 -4.48 -0.56 11.96
N THR A 122 -3.25 -0.85 11.56
CA THR A 122 -2.93 -1.47 10.28
C THR A 122 -3.55 -2.87 10.20
N MET A 123 -3.37 -3.71 11.22
CA MET A 123 -3.98 -5.05 11.26
C MET A 123 -5.50 -5.00 11.23
N LYS A 124 -6.13 -4.06 11.95
CA LYS A 124 -7.59 -3.87 11.91
C LYS A 124 -8.08 -3.50 10.51
N PHE A 125 -7.38 -2.60 9.84
CA PHE A 125 -7.71 -2.19 8.48
C PHE A 125 -7.61 -3.36 7.49
N LEU A 126 -6.52 -4.14 7.56
CA LEU A 126 -6.31 -5.32 6.71
C LEU A 126 -7.39 -6.39 6.91
N ALA A 127 -7.81 -6.62 8.16
CA ALA A 127 -8.86 -7.58 8.47
C ALA A 127 -10.24 -7.19 7.90
N LEU A 128 -10.55 -5.89 7.81
CA LEU A 128 -11.82 -5.39 7.27
C LEU A 128 -11.89 -5.51 5.75
N GLU A 129 -10.77 -5.30 5.05
CA GLU A 129 -10.72 -5.43 3.59
C GLU A 129 -10.95 -6.85 3.10
N GLU A 130 -10.53 -7.84 3.88
CA GLU A 130 -10.77 -9.25 3.54
C GLU A 130 -12.23 -9.68 3.70
N GLN A 131 -12.97 -9.05 4.62
CA GLN A 131 -14.40 -9.28 4.77
C GLN A 131 -15.17 -8.76 3.56
N HIS A 132 -14.76 -7.61 3.01
CA HIS A 132 -15.37 -7.03 1.82
C HIS A 132 -15.11 -7.86 0.54
N LYS A 133 -13.93 -8.49 0.42
CA LYS A 133 -13.59 -9.40 -0.69
C LYS A 133 -14.26 -10.78 -0.62
N GLN A 134 -14.86 -11.15 0.50
CA GLN A 134 -15.56 -12.44 0.67
C GLN A 134 -17.08 -12.32 0.47
N SER A 135 -17.60 -11.09 0.34
CA SER A 135 -19.02 -10.79 0.11
C SER A 135 -19.35 -10.37 -1.32
N GLU A 136 -18.36 -10.32 -2.20
CA GLU A 136 -18.47 -10.11 -3.66
C GLU A 136 -18.14 -11.41 -4.40
#